data_AF-A0A819GSF5-F1
#
_entry.id   AF-A0A819GSF5-F1
#
_cell.length_a   1.000
_cell.length_b   1.000
_cell.length_c   1.000
_cell.angle_alpha   90.00
_cell.angle_beta   90.00
_cell.angle_gamma   90.00
#
_symmetry.space_group_name_H-M   'P 1'
#
loop_
_entity.id
_entity.type
_entity.pdbx_description
1 polymer ?
#
loop_
_entity_poly.entity_id
_entity_poly.type
_entity_poly.pdbx_seq_one_letter_code
_entity_poly.pdbx_strand_id
1 'polypeptide(L)'
;MSKTDIEKKLNKFDELDTNEDLNKLDDDTLKHKKLIMNETYEKNLIGPSSKDFVYDVVVDFEPTPGEPQTSEWDSTDEIEEDIKQENDDDDDDDDDFK
;
A
#
# COMPACT_ATOMS: atom_id res chain seq x y z
N MET A 1 -18.14 13.51 35.33
CA MET A 1 -18.27 12.83 34.03
C MET A 1 -18.88 11.46 34.30
N SER A 2 -19.84 11.01 33.49
CA SER A 2 -20.43 9.68 33.69
C SER A 2 -19.48 8.60 33.19
N LYS A 3 -19.57 7.38 33.74
CA LYS A 3 -18.74 6.23 33.31
C LYS A 3 -18.85 5.98 31.80
N THR A 4 -20.05 6.12 31.25
CA THR A 4 -20.33 5.95 29.82
C THR A 4 -19.66 7.02 28.96
N ASP A 5 -19.50 8.25 29.47
CA ASP A 5 -18.79 9.32 28.75
C ASP A 5 -17.28 9.06 28.68
N ILE A 6 -16.72 8.44 29.72
CA ILE A 6 -15.31 8.09 29.80
C ILE A 6 -15.00 6.97 28.80
N GLU A 7 -15.82 5.91 28.77
CA GLU A 7 -15.69 4.80 27.83
C GLU A 7 -15.76 5.27 26.37
N LYS A 8 -16.72 6.14 26.04
CA LYS A 8 -16.81 6.71 24.68
C LYS A 8 -15.57 7.51 24.27
N LYS A 9 -14.99 8.27 25.20
CA LYS A 9 -13.77 9.04 24.93
C LYS A 9 -12.56 8.14 24.72
N LEU A 10 -12.46 7.05 25.48
CA LEU A 10 -11.40 6.05 25.31
C LEU A 10 -11.51 5.36 23.95
N ASN A 11 -12.70 4.84 23.61
CA ASN A 11 -12.90 4.21 22.30
C ASN A 11 -12.57 5.15 21.15
N LYS A 12 -12.99 6.42 21.23
CA LYS A 12 -12.67 7.42 20.21
C LYS A 12 -11.17 7.75 20.15
N PHE A 13 -10.46 7.66 21.27
CA PHE A 13 -9.01 7.86 21.30
C PHE A 13 -8.25 6.66 20.71
N ASP A 14 -8.84 5.46 20.81
CA ASP A 14 -8.30 4.23 20.23
C ASP A 14 -8.67 4.02 18.75
N GLU A 15 -9.57 4.84 18.20
CA GLU A 15 -9.89 4.85 16.77
C GLU A 15 -8.81 5.59 15.96
N LEU A 16 -8.31 4.96 14.90
CA LEU A 16 -7.36 5.55 13.95
C LEU A 16 -8.14 6.27 12.84
N ASP A 17 -7.99 7.60 12.72
CA ASP A 17 -8.53 8.38 11.60
C ASP A 17 -7.56 8.36 10.41
N THR A 18 -8.02 7.88 9.27
CA THR A 18 -7.20 7.76 8.05
C THR A 18 -6.92 9.10 7.37
N ASN A 19 -7.66 10.16 7.71
CA ASN A 19 -7.50 11.50 7.11
C ASN A 19 -6.68 12.45 7.99
N GLU A 20 -6.18 11.98 9.13
CA GLU A 20 -5.49 12.82 10.09
C GLU A 20 -4.02 13.02 9.72
N ASP A 21 -3.55 14.26 9.83
CA ASP A 21 -2.14 14.59 9.60
C ASP A 21 -1.30 14.23 10.83
N LEU A 22 -0.71 13.03 10.79
CA LEU A 22 0.14 12.50 11.86
C LEU A 22 1.39 13.37 12.14
N ASN A 23 1.81 14.23 11.21
CA ASN A 23 2.97 15.10 11.42
C ASN A 23 2.68 16.28 12.34
N LYS A 24 1.40 16.56 12.62
CA LYS A 24 0.97 17.65 13.52
C LYS A 24 0.65 17.17 14.94
N LEU A 25 0.80 15.87 15.20
CA LEU A 25 0.50 15.27 16.49
C LEU A 25 1.66 15.41 17.47
N ASP A 26 1.30 15.36 18.76
CA ASP A 26 2.29 15.29 19.83
C ASP A 26 2.90 13.88 19.91
N ASP A 27 4.16 13.79 20.30
CA ASP A 27 4.93 12.55 20.36
C ASP A 27 4.22 11.44 21.16
N ASP A 28 3.56 11.79 22.26
CA ASP A 28 2.89 10.79 23.10
C ASP A 28 1.62 10.26 22.45
N THR A 29 0.85 11.13 21.78
CA THR A 29 -0.31 10.72 20.99
C THR A 29 0.09 9.87 19.78
N LEU A 30 1.22 10.19 19.16
CA LEU A 30 1.76 9.45 18.03
C LEU A 30 2.21 8.05 18.44
N LYS A 31 2.89 7.92 19.59
CA LYS A 31 3.27 6.60 20.16
C LYS A 31 2.05 5.74 20.45
N HIS A 32 0.99 6.32 21.01
CA HIS A 32 -0.26 5.58 21.29
C HIS A 32 -0.90 5.05 20.01
N LYS A 33 -1.05 5.89 18.99
CA LYS A 33 -1.58 5.48 17.68
C LYS A 33 -0.74 4.40 17.02
N LYS A 34 0.59 4.52 17.09
CA LYS A 34 1.51 3.49 16.62
C LYS A 34 1.30 2.16 17.33
N LEU A 35 1.07 2.18 18.64
CA LEU A 35 0.79 0.97 19.41
C LEU A 35 -0.53 0.32 18.96
N ILE A 36 -1.60 1.10 18.80
CA ILE A 36 -2.90 0.61 18.33
C ILE A 36 -2.76 0.00 16.92
N MET A 37 -2.05 0.66 16.03
CA MET A 37 -1.80 0.15 14.67
C MET A 37 -1.08 -1.19 14.71
N ASN A 38 -0.05 -1.31 15.56
CA ASN A 38 0.68 -2.56 15.75
C ASN A 38 -0.20 -3.67 16.32
N GLU A 39 -0.99 -3.39 17.36
CA GLU A 39 -1.91 -4.39 17.92
C GLU A 39 -2.97 -4.84 16.91
N THR A 40 -3.50 -3.92 16.11
CA THR A 40 -4.50 -4.23 15.09
C THR A 40 -3.89 -5.07 13.98
N TYR A 41 -2.65 -4.79 13.59
CA TYR A 41 -1.91 -5.61 12.64
C TYR A 41 -1.71 -7.05 13.16
N GLU A 42 -1.17 -7.22 14.37
CA GLU A 42 -0.92 -8.55 14.95
C GLU A 42 -2.20 -9.39 15.10
N LYS A 43 -3.33 -8.74 15.44
CA LYS A 43 -4.63 -9.43 15.53
C LYS A 43 -5.15 -9.90 14.17
N ASN A 44 -4.85 -9.17 13.09
CA ASN A 44 -5.28 -9.50 11.74
C ASN A 44 -4.20 -10.25 10.93
N LEU A 45 -3.04 -10.56 11.54
CA LEU A 45 -1.96 -11.27 10.89
C LEU A 45 -2.35 -12.74 10.68
N ILE A 46 -2.60 -13.11 9.43
CA ILE A 46 -2.85 -14.49 9.03
C ILE A 46 -1.52 -15.10 8.58
N GLY A 47 -0.85 -15.81 9.49
CA GLY A 47 0.42 -16.48 9.19
C GLY A 47 0.24 -17.89 8.61
N PRO A 48 1.28 -18.52 8.02
CA PRO A 48 1.20 -19.85 7.39
C PRO A 48 0.73 -20.99 8.29
N SER A 49 0.89 -20.82 9.60
CA SER A 49 0.43 -21.79 10.61
C SER A 49 -1.04 -21.59 11.02
N SER A 50 -1.69 -20.51 10.57
CA SER A 50 -3.10 -20.24 10.81
C SER A 50 -3.96 -21.15 9.94
N LYS A 51 -5.09 -21.61 10.48
CA LYS A 51 -6.08 -22.39 9.71
C LYS A 51 -6.74 -21.56 8.62
N ASP A 52 -6.75 -20.24 8.81
CA ASP A 52 -7.35 -19.29 7.89
C ASP A 52 -6.36 -18.84 6.80
N PHE A 53 -5.11 -19.35 6.82
CA PHE A 53 -4.12 -19.03 5.81
C PHE A 53 -4.42 -19.73 4.50
N VAL A 54 -4.52 -18.94 3.44
CA VAL A 54 -4.71 -19.41 2.06
C VAL A 54 -3.61 -18.75 1.22
N TYR A 55 -2.90 -19.55 0.42
CA TYR A 55 -1.77 -19.07 -0.38
C TYR A 55 -2.20 -18.06 -1.45
N ASP A 56 -3.27 -18.39 -2.18
CA ASP A 56 -3.81 -17.56 -3.26
C ASP A 56 -5.21 -17.07 -2.87
N VAL A 57 -5.28 -16.15 -1.89
CA VAL A 57 -6.55 -15.48 -1.57
C VAL A 57 -6.92 -14.56 -2.73
N VAL A 58 -7.88 -15.00 -3.55
CA VAL A 58 -8.51 -14.13 -4.53
C VAL A 58 -9.68 -13.43 -3.84
N VAL A 59 -9.52 -12.12 -3.59
CA VAL A 59 -10.61 -11.26 -3.11
C VAL A 59 -11.11 -10.45 -4.29
N ASP A 60 -12.38 -10.62 -4.63
CA ASP A 60 -13.06 -9.69 -5.51
C ASP A 60 -13.30 -8.41 -4.71
N PHE A 61 -12.53 -7.36 -5.01
CA PHE A 61 -12.81 -6.03 -4.48
C PHE A 61 -14.15 -5.59 -5.05
N GLU A 62 -15.19 -5.57 -4.21
CA GLU A 62 -16.47 -5.00 -4.62
C GLU A 62 -16.20 -3.58 -5.14
N PRO A 63 -16.76 -3.20 -6.30
CA PRO A 63 -16.60 -1.85 -6.80
C PRO A 63 -17.15 -0.91 -5.74
N THR A 64 -16.28 -0.10 -5.14
CA THR A 64 -16.73 1.00 -4.30
C THR A 64 -17.69 1.85 -5.13
N PRO A 65 -18.84 2.27 -4.59
CA PRO A 65 -19.73 3.17 -5.32
C PRO A 65 -19.00 4.50 -5.57
N GLY A 66 -18.43 4.66 -6.77
CA GLY A 66 -17.55 5.77 -7.14
C GLY A 66 -16.70 5.48 -8.38
N GLU A 67 -15.86 6.44 -8.76
CA GLU A 67 -14.83 6.24 -9.79
C GLU A 67 -13.76 5.28 -9.25
N PRO A 68 -13.20 4.39 -10.09
CA PRO A 68 -12.08 3.54 -9.69
C PRO A 68 -10.95 4.44 -9.19
N GLN A 69 -10.44 4.16 -7.99
CA GLN A 69 -9.30 4.91 -7.46
C GLN A 69 -8.08 4.57 -8.31
N THR A 70 -7.64 5.51 -9.13
CA THR A 70 -6.38 5.43 -9.87
C THR A 70 -5.28 5.96 -8.97
N SER A 71 -4.22 5.19 -8.74
CA SER A 71 -3.02 5.74 -8.11
C SER A 71 -2.20 6.46 -9.18
N GLU A 72 -1.51 7.55 -8.82
CA GLU A 72 -0.57 8.21 -9.75
C GLU A 72 0.51 7.23 -10.27
N TRP A 73 0.78 6.17 -9.50
CA TRP A 73 1.65 5.05 -9.84
C TRP A 73 1.11 4.11 -10.93
N ASP A 74 -0.20 4.08 -11.16
CA ASP A 74 -0.82 3.28 -12.23
C ASP A 74 -0.66 3.95 -13.61
N SER A 75 -0.15 5.17 -13.64
CA SER A 75 0.15 5.91 -14.88
C SER A 75 1.42 5.32 -15.50
N THR A 76 1.24 4.33 -16.39
CA THR A 76 2.35 3.66 -17.11
C THR A 76 2.81 4.46 -18.34
N ASP A 77 2.45 5.74 -18.45
CA ASP A 77 2.69 6.54 -19.66
C ASP A 77 4.12 7.07 -19.80
N GLU A 78 5.01 6.88 -18.81
CA GLU A 78 6.38 7.44 -18.85
C GLU A 78 7.52 6.43 -19.15
N ILE A 79 7.25 5.12 -19.31
CA ILE A 79 8.33 4.11 -19.47
C ILE A 79 8.53 3.67 -20.94
N GLU A 80 7.62 4.00 -21.84
CA GLU A 80 7.67 3.48 -23.24
C GLU A 80 8.61 4.25 -24.20
N GLU A 81 9.10 5.44 -23.86
CA GLU A 81 9.90 6.25 -24.81
C GLU A 81 11.41 5.94 -24.86
N ASP A 82 11.97 5.23 -23.86
CA ASP A 82 13.41 4.98 -23.79
C ASP A 82 13.89 3.66 -24.43
N ILE A 83 12.99 2.82 -24.95
CA ILE A 83 13.37 1.68 -25.80
C ILE A 83 13.47 2.18 -27.24
N LYS A 84 14.48 3.02 -27.52
CA LYS A 84 14.94 3.20 -28.89
C LYS A 84 15.51 1.85 -29.34
N GLN A 85 14.88 1.26 -30.35
CA GLN A 85 15.54 0.27 -31.20
C GLN A 85 16.83 0.91 -31.70
N GLU A 86 17.96 0.55 -31.09
CA GLU A 86 19.22 0.53 -31.81
C GLU A 86 18.98 -0.47 -32.95
N ASN A 87 18.72 0.06 -34.14
CA ASN A 87 18.93 -0.70 -35.34
C ASN A 87 20.43 -0.92 -35.38
N ASP A 88 20.87 -2.10 -34.96
CA ASP A 88 22.17 -2.62 -35.31
C ASP A 88 22.16 -2.74 -36.84
N ASP A 89 22.60 -1.69 -37.51
CA ASP A 89 23.09 -1.76 -38.88
C ASP A 89 24.35 -2.65 -38.81
N ASP A 90 24.14 -3.97 -38.83
CA ASP A 90 25.16 -4.95 -39.14
C ASP A 90 25.60 -4.68 -40.60
N ASP A 91 26.53 -3.73 -40.75
CA ASP A 91 27.32 -3.57 -41.96
C ASP A 91 28.06 -4.90 -42.19
N ASP A 92 27.52 -5.69 -43.12
CA ASP A 92 28.19 -6.80 -43.79
C ASP A 92 29.49 -6.28 -44.47
N ASP A 93 30.55 -6.07 -43.69
CA ASP A 93 31.90 -5.94 -44.23
C ASP A 93 32.39 -7.35 -44.63
N ASP A 94 32.16 -7.66 -45.91
CA ASP A 94 32.83 -8.71 -46.70
C ASP A 94 34.37 -8.55 -46.57
N ASP A 95 34.96 -9.14 -45.54
CA ASP A 95 36.41 -9.32 -45.46
C ASP A 95 36.85 -10.43 -46.45
N ASP A 96 37.21 -9.98 -47.65
CA ASP A 96 37.87 -10.73 -48.73
C ASP A 96 39.16 -11.39 -48.22
N PHE A 97 39.10 -12.69 -47.90
CA PHE A 97 40.27 -13.51 -47.58
C PHE A 97 41.16 -13.67 -48.81
N LYS A 98 42.35 -13.04 -48.79
CA LYS A 98 43.41 -13.26 -49.77
C LYS A 98 44.77 -13.53 -49.14
#